data_AF-A0A429MJN3-F1
#
_entry.id   AF-A0A429MJN3-F1
#
_cell.length_a   1.000
_cell.length_b   1.000
_cell.length_c   1.000
_cell.angle_alpha   90.00
_cell.angle_beta   90.00
_cell.angle_gamma   90.00
#
_symmetry.space_group_name_H-M   'P 1'
#
loop_
_entity.id
_entity.type
_entity.pdbx_description
1 polymer ?
#
loop_
_entity_poly.entity_id
_entity_poly.type
_entity_poly.pdbx_seq_one_letter_code
_entity_poly.pdbx_strand_id
1 'polypeptide(L)'
;SVGKHFDFYDVFLVQGYGHRRWQLGQMCDASTEFVPNQPLKLLPEIDVHFDEVLAPGDLLYVPPGLSHYGVAEDDCLTFSFGFRMPNISGMIDRISDQFATDELLQNPVVDITRKNPPQIGEINTEELAYLRDLVLAQLKNSTVLDAALMSYMSEPKYPDNIPEPDEIEVEDLNAILSEGYELLLEPASRLLYTEQNGILKFWGNGEELPIVESFATQLKSIADGKSIPFNSELNNTDILENIVQLLNNSILMLLPPAE
;
A
#
# COMPACT_ATOMS: atom_id res chain seq x y z
N SER A 1 4.41 -14.44 23.89
CA SER A 1 5.19 -14.64 22.65
C SER A 1 4.24 -15.09 21.55
N VAL A 2 4.53 -14.79 20.27
CA VAL A 2 3.75 -15.24 19.09
C VAL A 2 4.26 -16.55 18.49
N GLY A 3 5.31 -17.14 19.07
CA GLY A 3 5.91 -18.38 18.61
C GLY A 3 7.04 -18.18 17.57
N LYS A 4 7.66 -19.29 17.17
CA LYS A 4 8.73 -19.34 16.17
C LYS A 4 8.12 -19.19 14.78
N HIS A 5 8.53 -18.19 14.01
CA HIS A 5 7.93 -17.91 12.71
C HIS A 5 8.90 -17.17 11.80
N PHE A 6 8.45 -16.85 10.59
CA PHE A 6 9.12 -15.93 9.69
C PHE A 6 8.06 -15.12 8.92
N ASP A 7 8.47 -13.97 8.41
CA ASP A 7 7.64 -13.07 7.63
C ASP A 7 8.22 -12.85 6.24
N PHE A 8 7.39 -12.52 5.26
CA PHE A 8 7.83 -12.18 3.90
C PHE A 8 8.04 -10.67 3.70
N TYR A 9 8.32 -9.94 4.78
CA TYR A 9 8.54 -8.51 4.74
C TYR A 9 9.63 -8.10 5.73
N ASP A 10 10.28 -6.99 5.43
CA ASP A 10 11.23 -6.33 6.32
C ASP A 10 10.51 -5.84 7.57
N VAL A 11 11.12 -6.01 8.73
CA VAL A 11 10.59 -5.44 9.98
C VAL A 11 11.71 -4.89 10.85
N PHE A 12 11.47 -3.71 11.41
CA PHE A 12 12.26 -3.17 12.51
C PHE A 12 11.50 -3.37 13.82
N LEU A 13 12.12 -4.10 14.74
CA LEU A 13 11.61 -4.40 16.06
C LEU A 13 12.31 -3.48 17.05
N VAL A 14 11.61 -2.44 17.51
CA VAL A 14 12.13 -1.48 18.48
C VAL A 14 11.60 -1.82 19.85
N GLN A 15 12.50 -2.06 20.80
CA GLN A 15 12.10 -2.33 22.17
C GLN A 15 11.74 -1.00 22.86
N GLY A 16 10.50 -0.88 23.32
CA GLY A 16 9.96 0.35 23.91
C GLY A 16 9.89 0.35 25.44
N TYR A 17 9.66 -0.81 26.03
CA TYR A 17 9.53 -0.99 27.49
C TYR A 17 9.90 -2.43 27.87
N GLY A 18 10.48 -2.64 29.05
CA GLY A 18 10.94 -3.96 29.49
C GLY A 18 11.99 -4.59 28.55
N HIS A 19 12.21 -5.89 28.69
CA HIS A 19 13.22 -6.66 27.98
C HIS A 19 12.61 -7.81 27.19
N ARG A 20 13.18 -8.07 26.01
CA ARG A 20 12.77 -9.18 25.15
C ARG A 20 13.98 -9.89 24.59
N ARG A 21 14.05 -11.20 24.81
CA ARG A 21 15.00 -12.08 24.13
C ARG A 21 14.53 -12.34 22.71
N TRP A 22 15.39 -12.05 21.75
CA TRP A 22 15.18 -12.33 20.34
C TRP A 22 16.18 -13.36 19.86
N GLN A 23 15.65 -14.44 19.30
CA GLN A 23 16.43 -15.46 18.60
C GLN A 23 16.17 -15.36 17.10
N LEU A 24 17.22 -15.28 16.28
CA LEU A 24 17.13 -15.39 14.82
C LEU A 24 17.85 -16.65 14.36
N GLY A 25 17.35 -17.29 13.31
CA GLY A 25 17.96 -18.51 12.77
C GLY A 25 18.08 -18.56 11.26
N GLN A 26 17.62 -19.66 10.66
CA GLN A 26 17.74 -19.90 9.22
C GLN A 26 16.81 -19.00 8.38
N MET A 27 17.14 -18.89 7.09
CA MET A 27 16.24 -18.37 6.06
C MET A 27 15.18 -19.40 5.69
N CYS A 28 13.95 -18.94 5.53
CA CYS A 28 12.76 -19.71 5.18
C CYS A 28 12.11 -19.16 3.91
N ASP A 29 11.30 -19.99 3.28
CA ASP A 29 10.59 -19.70 2.03
C ASP A 29 9.20 -20.36 1.98
N ALA A 30 8.53 -20.25 0.84
CA ALA A 30 7.18 -20.81 0.64
C ALA A 30 7.12 -22.35 0.74
N SER A 31 8.24 -23.06 0.65
CA SER A 31 8.33 -24.51 0.80
C SER A 31 8.61 -24.96 2.24
N THR A 32 8.86 -24.02 3.16
CA THR A 32 9.17 -24.31 4.56
C THR A 32 7.98 -24.96 5.27
N GLU A 33 8.23 -26.09 5.93
CA GLU A 33 7.21 -26.83 6.67
C GLU A 33 6.80 -26.11 7.96
N PHE A 34 5.50 -26.07 8.21
CA PHE A 34 4.92 -25.52 9.44
C PHE A 34 4.37 -26.62 10.34
N VAL A 35 4.23 -26.30 11.62
CA VAL A 35 3.50 -27.16 12.57
C VAL A 35 2.05 -27.31 12.08
N PRO A 36 1.57 -28.54 11.81
CA PRO A 36 0.24 -28.75 11.27
C PRO A 36 -0.85 -28.42 12.30
N ASN A 37 -2.05 -28.08 11.79
CA ASN A 37 -3.26 -27.82 12.58
C ASN A 37 -3.11 -26.70 13.62
N GLN A 38 -2.29 -25.69 13.32
CA GLN A 38 -2.17 -24.48 14.14
C GLN A 38 -2.89 -23.30 13.46
N PRO A 39 -3.51 -22.40 14.24
CA PRO A 39 -4.08 -21.17 13.69
C PRO A 39 -2.99 -20.19 13.22
N LEU A 40 -1.76 -20.34 13.72
CA LEU A 40 -0.59 -19.54 13.38
C LEU A 40 0.41 -20.35 12.57
N LYS A 41 1.13 -19.69 11.66
CA LYS A 41 2.24 -20.29 10.89
C LYS A 41 3.48 -20.41 11.76
N LEU A 42 3.59 -21.53 12.48
CA LEU A 42 4.67 -21.78 13.42
C LEU A 42 5.71 -22.73 12.83
N LEU A 43 6.98 -22.40 13.02
CA LEU A 43 8.10 -23.30 12.75
C LEU A 43 8.27 -24.29 13.91
N PRO A 44 8.51 -25.58 13.64
CA PRO A 44 8.79 -26.54 14.71
C PRO A 44 10.08 -26.17 15.46
N GLU A 45 11.13 -25.85 14.69
CA GLU A 45 12.47 -25.54 15.19
C GLU A 45 13.08 -24.35 14.44
N ILE A 46 14.04 -23.70 15.10
CA ILE A 46 14.87 -22.63 14.55
C ILE A 46 16.32 -22.99 14.90
N ASP A 47 17.19 -22.96 13.90
CA ASP A 47 18.64 -23.10 14.05
C ASP A 47 19.21 -21.73 14.45
N VAL A 48 19.30 -21.48 15.76
CA VAL A 48 19.59 -20.16 16.31
C VAL A 48 21.03 -19.74 16.01
N HIS A 49 21.19 -18.58 15.36
CA HIS A 49 22.47 -17.97 15.01
C HIS A 49 22.67 -16.60 15.67
N PHE A 50 21.61 -16.02 16.20
CA PHE A 50 21.61 -14.78 16.97
C PHE A 50 20.69 -14.98 18.17
N ASP A 51 21.13 -14.61 19.37
CA ASP A 51 20.36 -14.73 20.62
C ASP A 51 20.74 -13.59 21.56
N GLU A 52 19.94 -12.53 21.57
CA GLU A 52 20.22 -11.34 22.37
C GLU A 52 18.98 -10.87 23.13
N VAL A 53 19.20 -10.25 24.28
CA VAL A 53 18.15 -9.57 25.04
C VAL A 53 18.18 -8.10 24.71
N LEU A 54 17.11 -7.60 24.10
CA LEU A 54 16.94 -6.20 23.79
C LEU A 54 16.36 -5.45 24.99
N ALA A 55 16.92 -4.29 25.29
CA ALA A 55 16.45 -3.33 26.29
C ALA A 55 15.79 -2.11 25.60
N PRO A 56 15.04 -1.26 26.33
CA PRO A 56 14.39 -0.10 25.74
C PRO A 56 15.35 0.81 24.99
N GLY A 57 15.03 1.11 23.73
CA GLY A 57 15.87 1.88 22.79
C GLY A 57 16.65 1.01 21.79
N ASP A 58 16.79 -0.29 22.04
CA ASP A 58 17.42 -1.20 21.08
C ASP A 58 16.50 -1.45 19.88
N LEU A 59 17.12 -1.58 18.70
CA LEU A 59 16.45 -1.85 17.42
C LEU A 59 17.06 -3.10 16.79
N LEU A 60 16.19 -4.05 16.45
CA LEU A 60 16.53 -5.25 15.70
C LEU A 60 15.87 -5.21 14.33
N TYR A 61 16.68 -5.27 13.28
CA TYR A 61 16.18 -5.44 11.92
C TYR A 61 16.12 -6.93 11.57
N VAL A 62 15.00 -7.36 10.98
CA VAL A 62 14.79 -8.73 10.49
C VAL A 62 14.39 -8.65 9.01
N PRO A 63 15.20 -9.17 8.08
CA PRO A 63 14.87 -9.20 6.66
C PRO A 63 13.80 -10.27 6.34
N PRO A 64 13.13 -10.18 5.18
CA PRO A 64 12.16 -11.16 4.72
C PRO A 64 12.74 -12.58 4.70
N GLY A 65 11.96 -13.54 5.17
CA GLY A 65 12.32 -14.96 5.21
C GLY A 65 13.17 -15.36 6.41
N LEU A 66 13.76 -14.43 7.16
CA LEU A 66 14.58 -14.80 8.31
C LEU A 66 13.69 -15.27 9.48
N SER A 67 13.91 -16.51 9.91
CA SER A 67 13.19 -17.07 11.05
C SER A 67 13.57 -16.36 12.35
N HIS A 68 12.56 -16.09 13.16
CA HIS A 68 12.73 -15.35 14.40
C HIS A 68 11.75 -15.78 15.50
N TYR A 69 12.17 -15.59 16.75
CA TYR A 69 11.41 -15.93 17.94
C TYR A 69 11.69 -14.96 19.07
N GLY A 70 10.65 -14.23 19.50
CA GLY A 70 10.73 -13.24 20.57
C GLY A 70 10.03 -13.71 21.84
N VAL A 71 10.75 -13.73 22.95
CA VAL A 71 10.23 -14.09 24.28
C VAL A 71 10.45 -12.92 25.24
N ALA A 72 9.38 -12.46 25.86
CA ALA A 72 9.44 -11.44 26.90
C ALA A 72 10.17 -12.01 28.12
N GLU A 73 11.18 -11.29 28.63
CA GLU A 73 11.88 -11.65 29.88
C GLU A 73 11.15 -11.06 31.11
N ASP A 74 10.44 -9.95 30.91
CA ASP A 74 9.59 -9.27 31.88
C ASP A 74 8.38 -8.62 31.16
N ASP A 75 7.58 -7.84 31.89
CA ASP A 75 6.52 -7.03 31.29
C ASP A 75 7.15 -6.06 30.28
N CYS A 76 6.83 -6.22 29.00
CA CYS A 76 7.53 -5.51 27.93
C CYS A 76 6.63 -5.07 26.77
N LEU A 77 7.10 -4.10 26.00
CA LEU A 77 6.48 -3.59 24.78
C LEU A 77 7.53 -3.52 23.66
N THR A 78 7.17 -4.03 22.49
CA THR A 78 7.98 -3.94 21.27
C THR A 78 7.14 -3.29 20.17
N PHE A 79 7.67 -2.24 19.55
CA PHE A 79 7.07 -1.59 18.38
C PHE A 79 7.61 -2.25 17.12
N SER A 80 6.72 -2.80 16.29
CA SER A 80 7.08 -3.45 15.04
C SER A 80 6.76 -2.54 13.86
N PHE A 81 7.79 -2.02 13.21
CA PHE A 81 7.67 -1.24 11.97
C PHE A 81 7.87 -2.18 10.77
N GLY A 82 6.76 -2.77 10.32
CA GLY A 82 6.75 -3.71 9.20
C GLY A 82 6.59 -2.99 7.87
N PHE A 83 7.35 -3.44 6.87
CA PHE A 83 7.18 -3.03 5.49
C PHE A 83 6.11 -3.91 4.83
N ARG A 84 5.54 -3.46 3.71
CA ARG A 84 4.61 -4.26 2.92
C ARG A 84 5.32 -4.81 1.71
N MET A 85 5.11 -6.09 1.44
CA MET A 85 5.50 -6.71 0.17
C MET A 85 4.24 -7.01 -0.64
N PRO A 86 4.00 -6.31 -1.76
CA PRO A 86 2.88 -6.63 -2.63
C PRO A 86 3.13 -7.98 -3.32
N ASN A 87 2.07 -8.68 -3.69
CA ASN A 87 2.17 -9.94 -4.41
C ASN A 87 1.53 -9.85 -5.80
N ILE A 88 2.01 -10.69 -6.72
CA ILE A 88 1.58 -10.68 -8.12
C ILE A 88 0.08 -11.00 -8.25
N SER A 89 -0.46 -11.89 -7.41
CA SER A 89 -1.89 -12.23 -7.48
C SER A 89 -2.76 -11.00 -7.24
N GLY A 90 -2.50 -10.26 -6.15
CA GLY A 90 -3.26 -9.05 -5.84
C GLY A 90 -3.09 -7.93 -6.87
N MET A 91 -1.90 -7.82 -7.48
CA MET A 91 -1.70 -6.91 -8.62
C MET A 91 -2.60 -7.30 -9.81
N ILE A 92 -2.64 -8.59 -10.15
CA ILE A 92 -3.48 -9.10 -11.25
C ILE A 92 -4.97 -8.92 -10.95
N ASP A 93 -5.40 -9.14 -9.70
CA ASP A 93 -6.79 -8.92 -9.29
C ASP A 93 -7.19 -7.45 -9.52
N ARG A 94 -6.36 -6.48 -9.09
CA ARG A 94 -6.64 -5.06 -9.31
C ARG A 94 -6.62 -4.67 -10.78
N ILE A 95 -5.72 -5.25 -11.58
CA ILE A 95 -5.68 -5.06 -13.04
C ILE A 95 -6.98 -5.56 -13.67
N SER A 96 -7.45 -6.74 -13.26
CA SER A 96 -8.70 -7.33 -13.75
C SER A 96 -9.89 -6.42 -13.46
N ASP A 97 -9.99 -5.90 -12.24
CA ASP A 97 -11.08 -5.00 -11.85
C ASP A 97 -11.11 -3.73 -12.71
N GLN A 98 -9.96 -3.09 -12.92
CA GLN A 98 -9.90 -1.89 -13.76
C GLN A 98 -10.18 -2.20 -15.24
N PHE A 99 -9.60 -3.27 -15.78
CA PHE A 99 -9.81 -3.66 -17.17
C PHE A 99 -11.27 -4.03 -17.45
N ALA A 100 -11.99 -4.55 -16.45
CA ALA A 100 -13.41 -4.86 -16.57
C ALA A 100 -14.28 -3.60 -16.73
N THR A 101 -13.82 -2.43 -16.26
CA THR A 101 -14.54 -1.16 -16.42
C THR A 101 -14.22 -0.41 -17.71
N ASP A 102 -13.18 -0.84 -18.46
CA ASP A 102 -12.77 -0.21 -19.71
C ASP A 102 -13.68 -0.66 -20.87
N GLU A 103 -14.47 0.26 -21.41
CA GLU A 103 -15.41 -0.01 -22.51
C GLU A 103 -14.73 -0.51 -23.78
N LEU A 104 -13.50 -0.07 -24.07
CA LEU A 104 -12.78 -0.50 -25.27
C LEU A 104 -12.33 -1.96 -25.15
N LEU A 105 -11.92 -2.39 -23.95
CA LEU A 105 -11.53 -3.76 -23.66
C LEU A 105 -12.71 -4.74 -23.66
N GLN A 106 -13.94 -4.25 -23.49
CA GLN A 106 -15.15 -5.07 -23.59
C GLN A 106 -15.57 -5.38 -25.04
N ASN A 107 -14.95 -4.73 -26.04
CA ASN A 107 -15.28 -5.01 -27.43
C ASN A 107 -14.90 -6.44 -27.83
N PRO A 108 -15.77 -7.17 -28.55
CA PRO A 108 -15.44 -8.49 -29.05
C PRO A 108 -14.19 -8.47 -29.95
N VAL A 109 -13.34 -9.47 -29.79
CA VAL A 109 -12.16 -9.66 -30.63
C VAL A 109 -12.55 -10.28 -31.97
N VAL A 110 -11.80 -9.94 -33.02
CA VAL A 110 -12.06 -10.45 -34.38
C VAL A 110 -11.36 -11.80 -34.57
N ASP A 111 -12.07 -12.79 -35.09
CA ASP A 111 -11.48 -14.10 -35.37
C ASP A 111 -10.40 -14.04 -36.45
N ILE A 112 -9.34 -14.84 -36.29
CA ILE A 112 -8.33 -15.05 -37.32
C ILE A 112 -8.76 -16.13 -38.31
N THR A 113 -8.46 -15.92 -39.59
CA THR A 113 -8.81 -16.89 -40.65
C THR A 113 -7.98 -18.16 -40.54
N ARG A 114 -8.66 -19.29 -40.35
CA ARG A 114 -8.05 -20.63 -40.41
C ARG A 114 -7.62 -20.97 -41.84
N LYS A 115 -6.33 -21.22 -42.06
CA LYS A 115 -5.83 -21.69 -43.38
C LYS A 115 -6.13 -23.17 -43.63
N ASN A 116 -6.13 -24.00 -42.58
CA ASN A 116 -6.55 -25.40 -42.59
C ASN A 116 -7.31 -25.67 -41.29
N PRO A 117 -8.65 -25.74 -41.30
CA PRO A 117 -9.41 -25.81 -40.05
C PRO A 117 -9.10 -27.14 -39.33
N PRO A 118 -8.57 -27.11 -38.09
CA PRO A 118 -8.32 -28.30 -37.29
C PRO A 118 -9.63 -28.96 -36.85
N GLN A 119 -9.55 -29.98 -35.99
CA GLN A 119 -10.74 -30.55 -35.36
C GLN A 119 -11.57 -29.45 -34.66
N ILE A 120 -12.91 -29.56 -34.68
CA ILE A 120 -13.81 -28.50 -34.19
C ILE A 120 -13.59 -28.10 -32.71
N GLY A 121 -12.99 -28.97 -31.90
CA GLY A 121 -12.66 -28.71 -30.49
C GLY A 121 -11.22 -28.28 -30.23
N GLU A 122 -10.37 -28.19 -31.27
CA GLU A 122 -8.98 -27.78 -31.14
C GLU A 122 -8.86 -26.25 -31.28
N ILE A 123 -8.20 -25.62 -30.30
CA ILE A 123 -7.60 -24.30 -30.46
C ILE A 123 -6.14 -24.54 -30.83
N ASN A 124 -5.75 -24.15 -32.04
CA ASN A 124 -4.39 -24.37 -32.51
C ASN A 124 -3.41 -23.34 -31.93
N THR A 125 -2.11 -23.56 -32.14
CA THR A 125 -1.06 -22.69 -31.63
C THR A 125 -1.16 -21.25 -32.14
N GLU A 126 -1.60 -21.03 -33.39
CA GLU A 126 -1.75 -19.68 -33.97
C GLU A 126 -2.91 -18.92 -33.30
N GLU A 127 -4.04 -19.59 -33.04
CA GLU A 127 -5.21 -19.02 -32.35
C GLU A 127 -4.89 -18.69 -30.89
N LEU A 128 -4.25 -19.62 -30.18
CA LEU A 128 -3.86 -19.38 -28.79
C LEU A 128 -2.81 -18.27 -28.68
N ALA A 129 -1.86 -18.21 -29.61
CA ALA A 129 -0.87 -17.13 -29.67
C ALA A 129 -1.55 -15.78 -29.94
N TYR A 130 -2.49 -15.72 -30.88
CA TYR A 130 -3.28 -14.52 -31.17
C TYR A 130 -4.00 -13.99 -29.93
N LEU A 131 -4.77 -14.84 -29.24
CA LEU A 131 -5.50 -14.45 -28.03
C LEU A 131 -4.55 -13.99 -26.91
N ARG A 132 -3.42 -14.69 -26.73
CA ARG A 132 -2.39 -14.30 -25.76
C ARG A 132 -1.80 -12.93 -26.10
N ASP A 133 -1.47 -12.69 -27.36
CA ASP A 133 -0.86 -11.45 -27.83
C ASP A 133 -1.81 -10.26 -27.66
N LEU A 134 -3.12 -10.46 -27.85
CA LEU A 134 -4.12 -9.44 -27.55
C LEU A 134 -4.07 -9.01 -26.08
N VAL A 135 -4.08 -9.97 -25.15
CA VAL A 135 -4.00 -9.67 -23.70
C VAL A 135 -2.68 -8.98 -23.36
N LEU A 136 -1.56 -9.51 -23.85
CA LEU A 136 -0.23 -8.93 -23.60
C LEU A 136 -0.06 -7.54 -24.20
N ALA A 137 -0.70 -7.24 -25.34
CA ALA A 137 -0.67 -5.92 -25.95
C ALA A 137 -1.35 -4.87 -25.06
N GLN A 138 -2.48 -5.24 -24.43
CA GLN A 138 -3.15 -4.36 -23.46
C GLN A 138 -2.28 -4.13 -22.23
N LEU A 139 -1.65 -5.19 -21.69
CA LEU A 139 -0.75 -5.03 -20.54
C LEU A 139 0.48 -4.15 -20.85
N LYS A 140 1.04 -4.21 -22.07
CA LYS A 140 2.30 -3.51 -22.40
C LYS A 140 2.17 -2.00 -22.59
N ASN A 141 1.02 -1.51 -23.02
CA ASN A 141 0.85 -0.12 -23.49
C ASN A 141 -0.29 0.62 -22.78
N SER A 142 -0.70 0.15 -21.60
CA SER A 142 -1.88 0.68 -20.94
C SER A 142 -1.54 1.57 -19.77
N THR A 143 -2.01 2.82 -19.83
CA THR A 143 -2.08 3.71 -18.66
C THR A 143 -2.99 3.13 -17.58
N VAL A 144 -3.92 2.23 -17.93
CA VAL A 144 -4.77 1.49 -16.99
C VAL A 144 -3.94 0.51 -16.17
N LEU A 145 -2.88 -0.09 -16.73
CA LEU A 145 -1.98 -0.94 -15.92
C LEU A 145 -1.31 -0.12 -14.81
N ASP A 146 -0.71 1.03 -15.17
CA ASP A 146 -0.05 1.89 -14.21
C ASP A 146 -1.04 2.39 -13.13
N ALA A 147 -2.24 2.81 -13.53
CA ALA A 147 -3.29 3.23 -12.62
C ALA A 147 -3.73 2.09 -11.68
N ALA A 148 -3.87 0.85 -12.17
CA ALA A 148 -4.22 -0.31 -11.36
C ALA A 148 -3.14 -0.64 -10.34
N LEU A 149 -1.88 -0.57 -10.74
CA LEU A 149 -0.75 -0.81 -9.84
C LEU A 149 -0.68 0.27 -8.77
N MET A 150 -0.81 1.55 -9.13
CA MET A 150 -0.80 2.66 -8.16
C MET A 150 -1.99 2.58 -7.19
N SER A 151 -3.16 2.21 -7.69
CA SER A 151 -4.33 1.91 -6.88
C SER A 151 -4.01 0.83 -5.86
N TYR A 152 -3.56 -0.36 -6.28
CA TYR A 152 -3.21 -1.43 -5.36
C TYR A 152 -2.09 -1.06 -4.37
N MET A 153 -1.09 -0.29 -4.80
CA MET A 153 0.00 0.16 -3.93
C MET A 153 -0.48 1.14 -2.84
N SER A 154 -1.46 2.00 -3.15
CA SER A 154 -2.00 3.01 -2.25
C SER A 154 -3.11 2.47 -1.33
N GLU A 155 -3.55 1.22 -1.48
CA GLU A 155 -4.53 0.64 -0.57
C GLU A 155 -3.97 0.50 0.86
N PRO A 156 -4.75 0.87 1.90
CA PRO A 156 -4.41 0.59 3.29
C PRO A 156 -4.42 -0.93 3.53
N LYS A 157 -3.54 -1.41 4.41
CA LYS A 157 -3.52 -2.84 4.78
C LYS A 157 -4.71 -3.20 5.68
N TYR A 158 -5.16 -2.25 6.49
CA TYR A 158 -6.27 -2.38 7.42
C TYR A 158 -7.24 -1.23 7.18
N PRO A 159 -8.17 -1.35 6.20
CA PRO A 159 -9.13 -0.30 5.89
C PRO A 159 -9.96 0.12 7.11
N ASP A 160 -10.30 -0.83 7.98
CA ASP A 160 -11.08 -0.60 9.20
C ASP A 160 -10.34 0.26 10.26
N ASN A 161 -9.04 0.51 10.08
CA ASN A 161 -8.27 1.39 10.98
C ASN A 161 -8.28 2.85 10.52
N ILE A 162 -8.81 3.16 9.33
CA ILE A 162 -8.95 4.53 8.88
C ILE A 162 -10.04 5.18 9.74
N PRO A 163 -9.77 6.34 10.37
CA PRO A 163 -10.77 7.01 11.20
C PRO A 163 -11.96 7.45 10.33
N GLU A 164 -13.16 7.37 10.88
CA GLU A 164 -14.33 8.05 10.30
C GLU A 164 -14.09 9.57 10.37
N PRO A 165 -14.15 10.30 9.25
CA PRO A 165 -13.92 11.73 9.24
C PRO A 165 -15.15 12.47 9.76
N ASP A 166 -14.91 13.56 10.49
CA ASP A 166 -15.94 14.57 10.70
C ASP A 166 -16.13 15.32 9.38
N GLU A 167 -17.38 15.36 8.87
CA GLU A 167 -17.67 16.07 7.61
C GLU A 167 -17.32 17.55 7.75
N ILE A 168 -16.48 18.02 6.84
CA ILE A 168 -16.02 19.41 6.75
C ILE A 168 -16.48 19.99 5.41
N GLU A 169 -16.91 21.26 5.43
CA GLU A 169 -17.21 22.04 4.23
C GLU A 169 -16.13 23.12 3.99
N VAL A 170 -16.18 23.74 2.81
CA VAL A 170 -15.21 24.79 2.42
C VAL A 170 -15.32 26.00 3.35
N GLU A 171 -16.51 26.30 3.84
CA GLU A 171 -16.80 27.37 4.80
C GLU A 171 -16.09 27.15 6.14
N ASP A 172 -16.03 25.90 6.63
CA ASP A 172 -15.34 25.55 7.87
C ASP A 172 -13.84 25.76 7.73
N LEU A 173 -13.26 25.31 6.61
CA LEU A 173 -11.85 25.54 6.30
C LEU A 173 -11.52 27.03 6.23
N ASN A 174 -12.39 27.84 5.60
CA ASN A 174 -12.20 29.28 5.53
C ASN A 174 -12.17 29.95 6.90
N ALA A 175 -12.97 29.47 7.86
CA ALA A 175 -13.02 30.02 9.21
C ALA A 175 -11.69 29.84 9.95
N ILE A 176 -10.98 28.74 9.71
CA ILE A 176 -9.77 28.36 10.46
C ILE A 176 -8.44 28.71 9.76
N LEU A 177 -8.47 29.29 8.55
CA LEU A 177 -7.27 29.65 7.75
C LEU A 177 -6.23 30.51 8.50
N SER A 178 -6.65 31.27 9.52
CA SER A 178 -5.76 32.14 10.30
C SER A 178 -5.49 31.62 11.72
N GLU A 179 -5.95 30.42 12.04
CA GLU A 179 -5.85 29.84 13.39
C GLU A 179 -4.55 29.05 13.59
N GLY A 180 -3.72 28.88 12.55
CA GLY A 180 -2.40 28.27 12.67
C GLY A 180 -2.39 26.74 12.63
N TYR A 181 -3.41 26.13 12.03
CA TYR A 181 -3.44 24.69 11.77
C TYR A 181 -2.36 24.27 10.76
N GLU A 182 -1.99 22.99 10.79
CA GLU A 182 -1.20 22.33 9.76
C GLU A 182 -2.01 21.24 9.06
N LEU A 183 -1.74 21.03 7.78
CA LEU A 183 -2.19 19.86 7.02
C LEU A 183 -1.08 18.82 6.99
N LEU A 184 -1.46 17.57 7.21
CA LEU A 184 -0.58 16.41 7.16
C LEU A 184 -1.34 15.18 6.66
N LEU A 185 -0.59 14.15 6.28
CA LEU A 185 -1.14 12.85 5.92
C LEU A 185 -1.76 12.20 7.17
N GLU A 186 -2.97 11.65 7.02
CA GLU A 186 -3.58 10.79 8.05
C GLU A 186 -2.72 9.52 8.21
N PRO A 187 -2.18 9.22 9.42
CA PRO A 187 -1.29 8.07 9.65
C PRO A 187 -1.86 6.71 9.26
N ALA A 188 -3.18 6.51 9.31
CA ALA A 188 -3.83 5.28 8.88
C ALA A 188 -3.96 5.15 7.35
N SER A 189 -3.83 6.27 6.63
CA SER A 189 -4.03 6.37 5.18
C SER A 189 -2.72 6.30 4.41
N ARG A 190 -2.85 6.16 3.09
CA ARG A 190 -1.71 6.15 2.17
C ARG A 190 -1.99 7.07 1.00
N LEU A 191 -1.06 7.97 0.77
CA LEU A 191 -1.05 8.89 -0.35
C LEU A 191 0.22 8.66 -1.16
N LEU A 192 0.04 8.26 -2.42
CA LEU A 192 1.13 8.03 -3.36
C LEU A 192 0.95 8.93 -4.57
N TYR A 193 2.04 9.18 -5.29
CA TYR A 193 1.98 9.93 -6.54
C TYR A 193 2.92 9.37 -7.59
N THR A 194 2.65 9.70 -8.85
CA THR A 194 3.60 9.56 -9.96
C THR A 194 3.85 10.91 -10.60
N GLU A 195 5.03 11.08 -11.19
CA GLU A 195 5.40 12.29 -11.94
C GLU A 195 5.84 11.88 -13.34
N GLN A 196 5.08 12.29 -14.36
CA GLN A 196 5.40 12.02 -15.76
C GLN A 196 5.31 13.32 -16.57
N ASN A 197 6.39 13.67 -17.26
CA ASN A 197 6.50 14.91 -18.06
C ASN A 197 6.14 16.20 -17.26
N GLY A 198 6.45 16.22 -15.96
CA GLY A 198 6.14 17.34 -15.06
C GLY A 198 4.69 17.38 -14.56
N ILE A 199 3.86 16.40 -14.91
CA ILE A 199 2.48 16.27 -14.41
C ILE A 199 2.47 15.30 -13.24
N LEU A 200 1.93 15.74 -12.11
CA LEU A 200 1.72 14.93 -10.91
C LEU A 200 0.32 14.30 -10.94
N LYS A 201 0.26 13.01 -10.63
CA LYS A 201 -0.99 12.27 -10.39
C LYS A 201 -0.95 11.61 -9.03
N PHE A 202 -2.08 11.56 -8.34
CA PHE A 202 -2.14 11.11 -6.95
C PHE A 202 -3.12 9.94 -6.79
N TRP A 203 -2.80 9.05 -5.86
CA TRP A 203 -3.67 7.97 -5.41
C TRP A 203 -3.73 7.95 -3.89
N GLY A 204 -4.95 7.91 -3.36
CA GLY A 204 -5.23 7.88 -1.93
C GLY A 204 -6.10 6.69 -1.60
N ASN A 205 -5.65 5.85 -0.67
CA ASN A 205 -6.42 4.73 -0.16
C ASN A 205 -7.00 3.77 -1.23
N GLY A 206 -6.29 3.63 -2.35
CA GLY A 206 -6.70 2.75 -3.45
C GLY A 206 -7.30 3.47 -4.65
N GLU A 207 -7.65 4.74 -4.54
CA GLU A 207 -8.40 5.47 -5.57
C GLU A 207 -7.56 6.59 -6.20
N GLU A 208 -7.75 6.85 -7.50
CA GLU A 208 -7.13 8.01 -8.18
C GLU A 208 -7.79 9.31 -7.69
N LEU A 209 -6.98 10.31 -7.35
CA LEU A 209 -7.44 11.56 -6.78
C LEU A 209 -7.39 12.68 -7.83
N PRO A 210 -8.52 13.34 -8.13
CA PRO A 210 -8.55 14.48 -9.04
C PRO A 210 -8.03 15.74 -8.34
N ILE A 211 -6.72 15.99 -8.47
CA ILE A 211 -6.05 17.11 -7.81
C ILE A 211 -5.79 18.26 -8.79
N VAL A 212 -6.12 19.48 -8.37
CA VAL A 212 -5.82 20.68 -9.14
C VAL A 212 -4.33 20.98 -9.16
N GLU A 213 -3.83 21.42 -10.32
CA GLU A 213 -2.39 21.65 -10.54
C GLU A 213 -1.79 22.66 -9.55
N SER A 214 -2.58 23.66 -9.14
CA SER A 214 -2.18 24.68 -8.14
C SER A 214 -1.94 24.13 -6.74
N PHE A 215 -2.46 22.95 -6.41
CA PHE A 215 -2.26 22.28 -5.12
C PHE A 215 -1.30 21.09 -5.18
N ALA A 216 -0.97 20.60 -6.38
CA ALA A 216 -0.20 19.37 -6.57
C ALA A 216 1.18 19.40 -5.88
N THR A 217 1.88 20.54 -5.87
CA THR A 217 3.21 20.64 -5.25
C THR A 217 3.15 20.53 -3.72
N GLN A 218 2.12 21.12 -3.12
CA GLN A 218 1.85 21.07 -1.69
C GLN A 218 1.44 19.65 -1.29
N LEU A 219 0.52 19.02 -2.05
CA LEU A 219 0.10 17.65 -1.79
C LEU A 219 1.24 16.64 -1.94
N LYS A 220 2.14 16.83 -2.92
CA LYS A 220 3.38 16.05 -3.04
C LYS A 220 4.24 16.16 -1.78
N SER A 221 4.39 17.37 -1.23
CA SER A 221 5.14 17.57 0.01
C SER A 221 4.53 16.82 1.20
N ILE A 222 3.19 16.76 1.27
CA ILE A 222 2.49 15.98 2.29
C ILE A 222 2.68 14.47 2.07
N ALA A 223 2.57 13.99 0.82
CA ALA A 223 2.83 12.59 0.47
C ALA A 223 4.27 12.16 0.83
N ASP A 224 5.23 13.08 0.75
CA ASP A 224 6.63 12.91 1.18
C ASP A 224 6.82 13.00 2.71
N GLY A 225 5.73 13.04 3.49
CA GLY A 225 5.73 13.00 4.95
C GLY A 225 5.95 14.35 5.64
N LYS A 226 5.82 15.48 4.94
CA LYS A 226 5.88 16.80 5.57
C LYS A 226 4.50 17.25 6.05
N SER A 227 4.46 17.97 7.17
CA SER A 227 3.34 18.85 7.44
C SER A 227 3.53 20.16 6.69
N ILE A 228 2.42 20.78 6.27
CA ILE A 228 2.41 22.11 5.67
C ILE A 228 1.47 23.02 6.47
N PRO A 229 1.77 24.33 6.61
CA PRO A 229 0.84 25.25 7.23
C PRO A 229 -0.46 25.35 6.44
N PHE A 230 -1.59 25.28 7.13
CA PHE A 230 -2.90 25.61 6.57
C PHE A 230 -3.16 27.10 6.74
N ASN A 231 -2.89 27.88 5.69
CA ASN A 231 -2.92 29.34 5.75
C ASN A 231 -3.48 29.98 4.47
N SER A 232 -3.46 31.31 4.40
CA SER A 232 -3.99 32.09 3.27
C SER A 232 -3.37 31.77 1.90
N GLU A 233 -2.21 31.12 1.82
CA GLU A 233 -1.63 30.67 0.55
C GLU A 233 -2.46 29.56 -0.11
N LEU A 234 -3.23 28.81 0.68
CA LEU A 234 -4.16 27.79 0.23
C LEU A 234 -5.60 28.32 0.06
N ASN A 235 -5.82 29.62 0.26
CA ASN A 235 -7.14 30.25 0.14
C ASN A 235 -7.54 30.47 -1.34
N ASN A 236 -7.82 29.37 -2.02
CA ASN A 236 -8.37 29.30 -3.35
C ASN A 236 -9.48 28.25 -3.35
N THR A 237 -10.64 28.57 -3.93
CA THR A 237 -11.82 27.69 -3.87
C THR A 237 -11.53 26.27 -4.35
N ASP A 238 -10.85 26.11 -5.49
CA ASP A 238 -10.57 24.78 -6.05
C ASP A 238 -9.59 23.98 -5.15
N ILE A 239 -8.62 24.67 -4.54
CA ILE A 239 -7.70 24.06 -3.56
C ILE A 239 -8.45 23.63 -2.30
N LEU A 240 -9.32 24.49 -1.77
CA LEU A 240 -10.10 24.18 -0.58
C LEU A 240 -11.07 23.02 -0.82
N GLU A 241 -11.72 22.96 -1.99
CA GLU A 241 -12.57 21.82 -2.38
C GLU A 241 -11.77 20.51 -2.42
N ASN A 242 -10.55 20.53 -2.98
CA ASN A 242 -9.64 19.39 -2.93
C ASN A 242 -9.27 19.01 -1.49
N ILE A 243 -8.92 19.97 -0.63
CA ILE A 243 -8.59 19.70 0.77
C ILE A 243 -9.79 19.10 1.51
N VAL A 244 -10.99 19.65 1.33
CA VAL A 244 -12.24 19.10 1.88
C VAL A 244 -12.44 17.65 1.45
N GLN A 245 -12.31 17.35 0.15
CA GLN A 245 -12.43 15.99 -0.34
C GLN A 245 -11.42 15.06 0.32
N LEU A 246 -10.18 15.50 0.51
CA LEU A 246 -9.12 14.68 1.12
C LEU A 246 -9.32 14.49 2.62
N LEU A 247 -9.84 15.48 3.34
CA LEU A 247 -10.20 15.37 4.76
C LEU A 247 -11.41 14.42 4.93
N ASN A 248 -12.46 14.59 4.13
CA ASN A 248 -13.67 13.78 4.19
C ASN A 248 -13.48 12.33 3.69
N ASN A 249 -12.33 12.01 3.08
CA ASN A 249 -11.92 10.64 2.76
C ASN A 249 -10.81 10.13 3.70
N SER A 250 -10.57 10.86 4.79
CA SER A 250 -9.55 10.57 5.81
C SER A 250 -8.15 10.37 5.20
N ILE A 251 -7.83 11.04 4.09
CA ILE A 251 -6.50 11.00 3.47
C ILE A 251 -5.60 12.03 4.15
N LEU A 252 -6.12 13.23 4.40
CA LEU A 252 -5.43 14.25 5.17
C LEU A 252 -6.08 14.40 6.54
N MET A 253 -5.36 15.03 7.46
CA MET A 253 -5.90 15.51 8.72
C MET A 253 -5.40 16.93 9.01
N LEU A 254 -6.11 17.63 9.89
CA LEU A 254 -5.73 18.94 10.41
C LEU A 254 -5.10 18.77 11.80
N LEU A 255 -3.90 19.32 12.00
CA LEU A 255 -3.25 19.41 13.31
C LEU A 255 -3.46 20.82 13.87
N PRO A 256 -4.09 20.97 15.05
CA PRO A 256 -4.22 22.28 15.69
C PRO A 256 -2.84 22.83 16.11
N PRO A 257 -2.70 24.17 16.22
CA PRO A 257 -1.50 24.77 16.77
C PRO A 257 -1.22 24.26 18.18
N ALA A 258 0.05 24.16 18.56
CA ALA A 258 0.41 23.84 19.94
C ALA A 258 -0.10 24.93 20.89
N GLU A 259 -0.77 24.52 21.98
CA GLU A 259 -1.20 25.40 23.08
C GLU A 259 -0.02 26.06 23.82
#